data_AF-A0A3S4GM95-F1
#
_entry.id   AF-A0A3S4GM95-F1
#
_cell.length_a   1.000
_cell.length_b   1.000
_cell.length_c   1.000
_cell.angle_alpha   90.00
_cell.angle_beta   90.00
_cell.angle_gamma   90.00
#
_symmetry.space_group_name_H-M   'P 1'
#
loop_
_entity.id
_entity.type
_entity.pdbx_description
1 polymer ?
#
loop_
_entity_poly.entity_id
_entity_poly.type
_entity_poly.pdbx_seq_one_letter_code
_entity_poly.pdbx_strand_id
1 'polypeptide(L)'
;MSEQAIRLTQYSHGAGCGCKISPKVLETILHSEQAKFVDPNLLVGNETRDDAAVYDLGNGTSIISTTDFFMPIVDNPFDFGRIAATNAISDIFAMGGKPIMAIAILGWPINTLSPDIAREVTEGGVLPAVRPVLRWRVDTLLMPRSRSLVSRSLAWCRPNG
;
A
#
# COMPACT_ATOMS: atom_id res chain seq x y z
N MET A 1 -16.38 -32.56 10.21
CA MET A 1 -15.76 -32.21 8.92
C MET A 1 -14.71 -31.16 9.23
N SER A 2 -13.43 -31.51 9.15
CA SER A 2 -12.33 -30.59 9.46
C SER A 2 -12.33 -29.45 8.44
N GLU A 3 -12.65 -28.23 8.88
CA GLU A 3 -12.31 -27.01 8.14
C GLU A 3 -10.81 -27.05 7.86
N GLN A 4 -10.43 -27.28 6.61
CA GLN A 4 -9.04 -27.13 6.22
C GLN A 4 -8.70 -25.64 6.32
N ALA A 5 -7.90 -25.29 7.32
CA ALA A 5 -7.39 -23.94 7.51
C ALA A 5 -6.71 -23.46 6.22
N ILE A 6 -7.23 -22.39 5.64
CA ILE A 6 -6.71 -21.79 4.42
C ILE A 6 -5.32 -21.20 4.72
N ARG A 7 -4.30 -21.65 3.99
CA ARG A 7 -2.92 -21.17 4.09
C ARG A 7 -2.66 -20.11 3.05
N LEU A 8 -2.53 -18.84 3.43
CA LEU A 8 -2.35 -17.76 2.44
C LEU A 8 -1.07 -17.91 1.60
N THR A 9 -0.02 -18.52 2.15
CA THR A 9 1.26 -18.70 1.43
C THR A 9 1.11 -19.57 0.18
N GLN A 10 0.11 -20.45 0.10
CA GLN A 10 -0.14 -21.30 -1.08
C GLN A 10 -0.52 -20.48 -2.34
N TYR A 11 -0.92 -19.22 -2.17
CA TYR A 11 -1.25 -18.31 -3.26
C TYR A 11 -0.07 -17.41 -3.65
N SER A 12 1.07 -17.52 -2.96
CA SER A 12 2.31 -16.82 -3.29
C SER A 12 3.19 -17.68 -4.18
N HIS A 13 3.17 -17.45 -5.50
CA HIS A 13 3.99 -18.20 -6.47
C HIS A 13 5.49 -17.84 -6.42
N GLY A 14 5.89 -16.95 -5.50
CA GLY A 14 7.27 -16.70 -5.12
C GLY A 14 7.35 -16.42 -3.62
N ALA A 15 8.24 -17.10 -2.90
CA ALA A 15 8.41 -16.92 -1.46
C ALA A 15 9.21 -15.63 -1.16
N GLY A 16 8.56 -14.63 -0.58
CA GLY A 16 9.21 -13.45 0.01
C GLY A 16 10.06 -12.60 -0.94
N CYS A 17 11.12 -11.97 -0.40
CA CYS A 17 11.99 -10.94 -1.01
C CYS A 17 12.46 -11.20 -2.46
N GLY A 18 12.36 -12.43 -2.97
CA GLY A 18 12.67 -12.81 -4.36
C GLY A 18 11.67 -12.31 -5.43
N CYS A 19 10.55 -11.70 -5.04
CA CYS A 19 9.58 -11.12 -5.98
C CYS A 19 9.89 -9.66 -6.38
N LYS A 20 10.90 -9.01 -5.79
CA LYS A 20 11.30 -7.65 -6.18
C LYS A 20 12.10 -7.70 -7.49
N ILE A 21 11.69 -6.91 -8.48
CA ILE A 21 12.45 -6.72 -9.73
C ILE A 21 13.85 -6.24 -9.34
N SER A 22 14.89 -6.87 -9.91
CA SER A 22 16.27 -6.47 -9.58
C SER A 22 16.49 -4.97 -9.88
N PRO A 23 17.31 -4.25 -9.08
CA PRO A 23 17.52 -2.82 -9.27
C PRO A 23 17.92 -2.44 -10.70
N LYS A 24 18.72 -3.30 -11.35
CA LYS A 24 19.19 -3.09 -12.73
C LYS A 24 18.05 -3.20 -13.76
N VAL A 25 17.12 -4.13 -13.55
CA VAL A 25 15.94 -4.27 -14.43
C VAL A 25 14.97 -3.13 -14.17
N LEU A 26 14.75 -2.74 -12.92
CA LEU A 26 13.92 -1.58 -12.57
C LEU A 26 14.46 -0.29 -13.19
N GLU A 27 15.77 -0.07 -13.15
CA GLU A 27 16.42 1.07 -13.80
C GLU A 27 16.15 1.09 -15.31
N THR A 28 16.13 -0.08 -15.95
CA THR A 28 15.81 -0.18 -17.39
C THR A 28 14.34 0.15 -17.67
N ILE A 29 13.42 -0.28 -16.80
CA ILE A 29 11.97 -0.01 -16.92
C ILE A 29 11.67 1.47 -16.69
N LEU A 30 12.33 2.10 -15.71
CA LEU A 30 12.15 3.51 -15.36
C LEU A 30 12.92 4.46 -16.28
N HIS A 31 13.85 3.95 -17.09
CA HIS A 31 14.59 4.75 -18.05
C HIS A 31 13.64 5.30 -19.12
N SER A 32 13.50 6.62 -19.16
CA SER A 32 12.73 7.34 -20.17
C SER A 32 13.63 8.33 -20.91
N GLU A 33 13.46 8.42 -22.23
CA GLU A 33 14.14 9.42 -23.07
C GLU A 33 13.49 10.82 -22.96
N GLN A 34 12.39 10.94 -22.22
CA GLN A 34 11.73 12.22 -21.99
C GLN A 34 12.56 13.10 -21.06
N ALA A 35 12.52 14.42 -21.30
CA ALA A 35 13.22 15.39 -20.47
C ALA A 35 12.81 15.21 -19.00
N LYS A 36 13.81 15.10 -18.12
CA LYS A 36 13.58 14.97 -16.68
C LYS A 36 12.81 16.18 -16.19
N PHE A 37 11.62 15.96 -15.65
CA PHE A 37 10.88 16.99 -14.94
C PHE A 37 11.56 17.20 -13.59
N VAL A 38 12.21 18.35 -13.41
CA VAL A 38 12.86 18.72 -12.16
C VAL A 38 11.96 19.72 -11.45
N ASP A 39 11.39 19.30 -10.33
CA ASP A 39 10.69 20.18 -9.41
C ASP A 39 11.62 20.47 -8.22
N PRO A 40 12.03 21.73 -7.96
CA PRO A 40 12.90 22.06 -6.84
C PRO A 40 12.30 21.71 -5.46
N ASN A 41 10.98 21.54 -5.38
CA ASN A 41 10.32 21.13 -4.14
C ASN A 41 10.35 19.60 -3.93
N LEU A 42 10.68 18.79 -4.94
CA LEU A 42 10.87 17.35 -4.79
C LEU A 42 12.27 17.07 -4.24
N LEU A 43 12.37 16.93 -2.92
CA LEU A 43 13.65 16.73 -2.22
C LEU A 43 14.21 15.33 -2.43
N VAL A 44 13.32 14.34 -2.49
CA VAL A 44 13.65 12.92 -2.71
C VAL A 44 12.66 12.39 -3.74
N GLY A 45 13.18 11.99 -4.89
CA GLY A 45 12.40 11.54 -6.04
C GLY A 45 12.92 10.22 -6.60
N ASN A 46 12.52 9.89 -7.83
CA ASN A 46 12.94 8.64 -8.47
C ASN A 46 14.46 8.57 -8.70
N GLU A 47 15.17 9.70 -8.71
CA GLU A 47 16.62 9.73 -8.90
C GLU A 47 17.42 9.18 -7.71
N THR A 48 16.92 9.25 -6.48
CA THR A 48 17.71 8.89 -5.29
C THR A 48 17.59 7.43 -4.87
N ARG A 49 16.76 6.62 -5.57
CA ARG A 49 16.54 5.18 -5.27
C ARG A 49 16.06 4.91 -3.84
N ASP A 50 15.47 5.90 -3.18
CA ASP A 50 14.92 5.77 -1.84
C ASP A 50 13.53 5.13 -1.87
N ASP A 51 13.16 4.44 -0.78
CA ASP A 51 11.88 3.74 -0.62
C ASP A 51 10.69 4.71 -0.38
N ALA A 52 10.94 6.02 -0.35
CA ALA A 52 9.91 7.05 -0.17
C ALA A 52 10.24 8.33 -0.96
N ALA A 53 9.20 9.02 -1.43
CA ALA A 53 9.32 10.36 -2.00
C ALA A 53 9.12 11.43 -0.91
N VAL A 54 9.88 12.52 -0.99
CA VAL A 54 9.79 13.66 -0.07
C VAL A 54 9.56 14.94 -0.85
N TYR A 55 8.49 15.66 -0.52
CA TYR A 55 8.10 16.91 -1.17
C TYR A 55 8.02 18.05 -0.16
N ASP A 56 8.76 19.15 -0.38
CA ASP A 56 8.69 20.36 0.43
C ASP A 56 7.45 21.19 0.09
N LEU A 57 6.70 21.61 1.11
CA LEU A 57 5.55 22.50 0.94
C LEU A 57 5.95 23.98 0.94
N GLY A 58 7.24 24.30 1.11
CA GLY A 58 7.77 25.67 1.07
C GLY A 58 7.47 26.49 2.33
N ASN A 59 6.97 25.84 3.38
CA ASN A 59 6.64 26.46 4.67
C ASN A 59 7.43 25.83 5.84
N GLY A 60 8.53 25.13 5.53
CA GLY A 60 9.34 24.39 6.50
C GLY A 60 8.74 23.03 6.89
N THR A 61 7.70 22.57 6.19
CA THR A 61 7.12 21.22 6.34
C THR A 61 7.24 20.46 5.04
N SER A 62 7.58 19.17 5.11
CA SER A 62 7.62 18.28 3.95
C SER A 62 6.63 17.12 4.10
N ILE A 63 6.10 16.65 2.98
CA ILE A 63 5.29 15.45 2.89
C ILE A 63 6.18 14.29 2.48
N ILE A 64 6.09 13.19 3.22
CA ILE A 64 6.73 11.92 2.89
C ILE A 64 5.64 10.98 2.37
N SER A 65 5.87 10.37 1.21
CA SER A 65 4.97 9.41 0.58
C SER A 65 5.73 8.13 0.26
N THR A 66 5.32 7.01 0.86
CA THR A 66 5.82 5.66 0.56
C THR A 66 4.64 4.77 0.15
N THR A 67 4.93 3.71 -0.59
CA THR A 67 3.98 2.64 -0.88
C THR A 67 4.74 1.32 -0.94
N ASP A 68 4.31 0.33 -0.17
CA ASP A 68 4.82 -1.05 -0.28
C ASP A 68 3.64 -2.03 -0.22
N PHE A 69 3.72 -3.07 -1.04
CA PHE A 69 2.77 -4.17 -1.07
C PHE A 69 3.47 -5.43 -1.54
N PHE A 70 3.10 -6.57 -0.96
CA PHE A 70 3.71 -7.85 -1.27
C PHE A 70 2.71 -8.98 -1.11
N MET A 71 3.04 -10.14 -1.68
CA MET A 71 2.22 -11.34 -1.57
C MET A 71 2.28 -11.93 -0.15
N PRO A 72 1.29 -12.72 0.29
CA PRO A 72 1.27 -13.26 1.65
C PRO A 72 2.53 -14.08 2.00
N ILE A 73 3.20 -13.67 3.08
CA ILE A 73 4.41 -14.35 3.62
C ILE A 73 4.12 -15.25 4.83
N VAL A 74 2.92 -15.13 5.40
CA VAL A 74 2.43 -15.94 6.52
C VAL A 74 1.03 -16.45 6.19
N ASP A 75 0.64 -17.55 6.83
CA ASP A 75 -0.65 -18.20 6.57
C ASP A 75 -1.82 -17.48 7.24
N ASN A 76 -1.62 -16.86 8.39
CA ASN A 76 -2.67 -16.18 9.13
C ASN A 76 -3.00 -14.82 8.46
N PRO A 77 -4.26 -14.58 8.05
CA PRO A 77 -4.65 -13.35 7.36
C PRO A 77 -4.46 -12.09 8.19
N PHE A 78 -4.84 -12.13 9.47
CA PHE A 78 -4.72 -11.01 10.38
C PHE A 78 -3.24 -10.62 10.59
N ASP A 79 -2.37 -11.59 10.84
CA ASP A 79 -0.93 -11.34 10.99
C ASP A 79 -0.30 -10.85 9.69
N PHE A 80 -0.72 -11.36 8.53
CA PHE A 80 -0.28 -10.84 7.23
C PHE A 80 -0.62 -9.35 7.09
N GLY A 81 -1.86 -8.96 7.42
CA GLY A 81 -2.28 -7.56 7.43
C GLY A 81 -1.43 -6.67 8.33
N ARG A 82 -1.11 -7.16 9.54
CA ARG A 82 -0.25 -6.43 10.50
C ARG A 82 1.17 -6.25 9.97
N ILE A 83 1.75 -7.30 9.41
CA ILE A 83 3.11 -7.25 8.84
C ILE A 83 3.13 -6.27 7.66
N ALA A 84 2.16 -6.37 6.74
CA ALA A 84 2.07 -5.50 5.58
C ALA A 84 1.96 -4.02 5.96
N ALA A 85 1.05 -3.69 6.89
CA ALA A 85 0.90 -2.32 7.37
C ALA A 85 2.13 -1.80 8.12
N THR A 86 2.79 -2.66 8.91
CA THR A 86 4.02 -2.27 9.63
C THR A 86 5.15 -1.96 8.65
N ASN A 87 5.33 -2.80 7.63
CA ASN A 87 6.34 -2.62 6.60
C ASN A 87 6.09 -1.36 5.77
N ALA A 88 4.85 -1.11 5.36
CA ALA A 88 4.53 0.10 4.59
C ALA A 88 4.77 1.41 5.38
N ILE A 89 4.74 1.37 6.72
CA ILE A 89 4.90 2.56 7.56
C ILE A 89 6.31 2.71 8.11
N SER A 90 7.13 1.64 8.08
CA SER A 90 8.50 1.71 8.58
C SER A 90 9.33 2.74 7.83
N ASP A 91 9.08 2.97 6.54
CA ASP A 91 9.84 3.97 5.76
C ASP A 91 9.58 5.39 6.24
N ILE A 92 8.34 5.69 6.67
CA ILE A 92 8.02 6.99 7.26
C ILE A 92 8.82 7.20 8.54
N PHE A 93 8.90 6.19 9.40
CA PHE A 93 9.68 6.27 10.63
C PHE A 93 11.19 6.31 10.38
N ALA A 94 11.69 5.56 9.39
CA ALA A 94 13.10 5.56 8.99
C ALA A 94 13.55 6.95 8.51
N MET A 95 12.66 7.68 7.83
CA MET A 95 12.88 9.06 7.39
C MET A 95 12.63 10.10 8.51
N GLY A 96 12.35 9.67 9.75
CA GLY A 96 12.07 10.56 10.88
C GLY A 96 10.71 11.27 10.80
N GLY A 97 9.82 10.82 9.92
CA GLY A 97 8.50 11.37 9.70
C GLY A 97 7.46 10.91 10.72
N LYS A 98 6.33 11.60 10.75
CA LYS A 98 5.14 11.21 11.50
C LYS A 98 4.02 10.82 10.53
N PRO A 99 3.51 9.57 10.56
CA PRO A 99 2.37 9.18 9.74
C PRO A 99 1.14 10.03 10.07
N ILE A 100 0.53 10.64 9.06
CA ILE A 100 -0.68 11.49 9.19
C ILE A 100 -1.89 10.93 8.43
N MET A 101 -1.66 10.06 7.44
CA MET A 101 -2.69 9.35 6.69
C MET A 101 -2.14 8.03 6.16
N ALA A 102 -3.02 7.07 5.90
CA ALA A 102 -2.69 5.86 5.16
C ALA A 102 -3.84 5.45 4.23
N ILE A 103 -3.47 4.91 3.07
CA ILE A 103 -4.37 4.33 2.07
C ILE A 103 -3.98 2.87 1.91
N ALA A 104 -4.95 1.98 2.01
CA ALA A 104 -4.72 0.56 1.82
C ALA A 104 -4.92 0.15 0.36
N ILE A 105 -4.00 -0.67 -0.15
CA ILE A 105 -4.05 -1.25 -1.49
C ILE A 105 -4.20 -2.76 -1.32
N LEU A 106 -5.25 -3.33 -1.90
CA LEU A 106 -5.54 -4.77 -1.80
C LEU A 106 -5.87 -5.34 -3.19
N GLY A 107 -4.97 -6.18 -3.70
CA GLY A 107 -5.28 -7.08 -4.83
C GLY A 107 -5.79 -8.40 -4.29
N TRP A 108 -7.04 -8.78 -4.61
CA TRP A 108 -7.66 -9.99 -4.07
C TRP A 108 -8.28 -10.88 -5.16
N PRO A 109 -7.95 -12.19 -5.21
CA PRO A 109 -8.53 -13.11 -6.19
C PRO A 109 -9.92 -13.56 -5.73
N ILE A 110 -10.94 -12.75 -6.02
CA ILE A 110 -12.34 -12.96 -5.57
C ILE A 110 -12.95 -14.32 -5.98
N ASN A 111 -12.43 -14.95 -7.04
CA ASN A 111 -12.89 -16.26 -7.52
C ASN A 111 -12.20 -17.44 -6.81
N THR A 112 -11.19 -17.16 -5.99
CA THR A 112 -10.36 -18.18 -5.34
C THR A 112 -10.38 -18.06 -3.82
N LEU A 113 -10.46 -16.84 -3.28
CA LEU A 113 -10.46 -16.55 -1.85
C LEU A 113 -11.70 -15.77 -1.43
N SER A 114 -12.30 -16.19 -0.32
CA SER A 114 -13.48 -15.52 0.24
C SER A 114 -13.17 -14.05 0.61
N PRO A 115 -14.10 -13.11 0.39
CA PRO A 115 -14.02 -11.75 0.92
C PRO A 115 -13.91 -11.67 2.46
N ASP A 116 -14.35 -12.69 3.20
CA ASP A 116 -14.20 -12.71 4.66
C ASP A 116 -12.73 -12.75 5.09
N ILE A 117 -11.90 -13.46 4.33
CA ILE A 117 -10.45 -13.54 4.57
C ILE A 117 -9.80 -12.19 4.24
N ALA A 118 -10.25 -11.53 3.17
CA ALA A 118 -9.81 -10.17 2.85
C ALA A 118 -10.14 -9.19 3.98
N ARG A 119 -11.31 -9.35 4.64
CA ARG A 119 -11.67 -8.57 5.83
C ARG A 119 -10.70 -8.83 6.98
N GLU A 120 -10.30 -10.07 7.26
CA GLU A 120 -9.32 -10.36 8.30
C GLU A 120 -7.94 -9.71 8.03
N VAL A 121 -7.47 -9.75 6.78
CA VAL A 121 -6.24 -9.03 6.38
C VAL A 121 -6.38 -7.53 6.62
N THR A 122 -7.52 -6.97 6.20
CA THR A 122 -7.85 -5.55 6.36
C THR A 122 -7.86 -5.14 7.83
N GLU A 123 -8.48 -5.95 8.69
CA GLU A 123 -8.55 -5.72 10.14
C GLU A 123 -7.16 -5.79 10.79
N GLY A 124 -6.33 -6.75 10.38
CA GLY A 124 -4.92 -6.84 10.81
C GLY A 124 -4.11 -5.59 10.46
N GLY A 125 -4.39 -4.97 9.31
CA GLY A 125 -3.73 -3.74 8.86
C GLY A 125 -4.07 -2.49 9.70
N VAL A 126 -5.13 -2.52 10.50
CA VAL A 126 -5.55 -1.38 11.35
C VAL A 126 -4.80 -1.37 12.70
N LEU A 127 -3.46 -1.37 12.65
CA LEU A 127 -2.61 -1.31 13.85
C LEU A 127 -2.69 0.05 14.56
N PRO A 128 -2.39 0.15 15.87
CA PRO A 128 -2.50 1.41 16.63
C PRO A 128 -1.77 2.61 16.02
N ALA A 129 -0.63 2.40 15.35
CA ALA A 129 0.12 3.47 14.66
C ALA A 129 -0.61 4.00 13.41
N VAL A 130 -1.47 3.18 12.80
CA VAL A 130 -2.23 3.50 11.59
C VAL A 130 -3.67 3.85 11.93
N ARG A 131 -4.22 3.33 13.02
CA ARG A 131 -5.61 3.46 13.43
C ARG A 131 -6.13 4.90 13.49
N PRO A 132 -5.34 5.91 13.92
CA PRO A 132 -5.79 7.31 13.91
C PRO A 132 -5.83 7.93 12.50
N VAL A 133 -5.15 7.32 11.53
CA VAL A 133 -4.79 7.93 10.25
C VAL A 133 -5.23 7.11 9.02
N LEU A 134 -5.58 5.84 9.20
CA LEU A 134 -5.98 4.94 8.13
C LEU A 134 -7.36 5.32 7.62
N ARG A 135 -7.45 5.61 6.32
CA ARG A 135 -8.73 5.80 5.66
C ARG A 135 -8.87 4.78 4.54
N TRP A 136 -9.73 3.79 4.77
CA TRP A 136 -10.16 2.88 3.73
C TRP A 136 -10.97 3.67 2.69
N ARG A 137 -10.41 3.82 1.49
CA ARG A 137 -11.17 4.18 0.31
C ARG A 137 -11.40 2.91 -0.48
N VAL A 138 -12.61 2.37 -0.42
CA VAL A 138 -13.04 1.28 -1.29
C VAL A 138 -13.32 1.90 -2.66
N ASP A 139 -12.27 2.13 -3.43
CA ASP A 139 -12.44 2.35 -4.86
C ASP A 139 -12.65 0.98 -5.49
N THR A 140 -13.92 0.56 -5.62
CA THR A 140 -14.24 -0.56 -6.48
C THR A 140 -13.85 -0.14 -7.90
N LEU A 141 -12.68 -0.56 -8.37
CA LEU A 141 -12.23 -0.35 -9.74
C LEU A 141 -13.03 -1.28 -10.68
N LEU A 142 -14.34 -1.10 -10.74
CA LEU A 142 -15.14 -1.59 -11.85
C LEU A 142 -14.85 -0.64 -13.01
N MET A 143 -13.92 -1.03 -13.89
CA MET A 143 -13.73 -0.35 -15.18
C MET A 143 -15.03 -0.45 -16.00
N PRO A 144 -15.80 0.64 -16.21
CA PRO A 144 -16.88 0.64 -17.17
C PRO A 144 -16.26 1.01 -18.52
N ARG A 145 -16.54 0.22 -19.57
CA ARG A 145 -16.02 0.42 -20.93
C ARG A 145 -16.43 1.76 -21.59
N SER A 146 -17.21 2.62 -20.94
CA SER A 146 -17.59 3.91 -21.52
C SER A 146 -18.12 4.90 -20.47
N ARG A 147 -17.34 5.97 -20.29
CA ARG A 147 -17.71 7.36 -19.91
C ARG A 147 -18.18 7.68 -18.47
N SER A 148 -17.64 8.83 -18.05
CA SER A 148 -17.98 9.74 -16.93
C SER A 148 -17.93 9.20 -15.50
N LEU A 149 -16.86 9.62 -14.80
CA LEU A 149 -16.74 9.62 -13.35
C LEU A 149 -17.90 10.38 -12.71
N VAL A 150 -18.79 9.66 -12.03
CA VAL A 150 -19.64 10.21 -10.98
C VAL A 150 -19.22 9.52 -9.70
N SER A 151 -18.35 10.17 -8.92
CA SER A 151 -18.03 9.75 -7.56
C SER A 151 -19.25 10.03 -6.67
N ARG A 152 -19.96 8.99 -6.25
CA ARG A 152 -20.85 9.07 -5.09
C ARG A 152 -20.06 8.60 -3.87
N SER A 153 -19.59 9.57 -3.09
CA SER A 153 -18.97 9.34 -1.79
C SER A 153 -20.03 9.01 -0.74
N LEU A 154 -20.01 7.81 -0.19
CA LEU A 154 -20.63 7.51 1.10
C LEU A 154 -19.50 7.35 2.12
N ALA A 155 -19.28 8.42 2.88
CA ALA A 155 -18.37 8.40 4.02
C ALA A 155 -19.04 7.67 5.18
N TRP A 156 -18.50 6.54 5.61
CA TRP A 156 -18.79 5.99 6.93
C TRP A 156 -17.83 6.62 7.93
N CYS A 157 -18.30 7.69 8.58
CA CYS A 157 -17.72 8.21 9.81
C CYS A 157 -18.49 7.53 10.95
N ARG A 158 -17.82 6.80 11.84
CA ARG A 158 -18.38 6.54 13.17
C ARG A 158 -17.73 7.45 14.21
N PRO A 159 -18.51 7.88 15.22
CA PRO A 159 -18.17 8.99 16.09
C PRO A 159 -17.17 8.55 17.16
N ASN A 160 -16.39 9.53 17.61
CA ASN A 160 -15.53 9.47 18.78
C ASN A 160 -16.27 8.85 19.98
N GLY A 161 -15.57 7.94 20.67
CA GLY A 161 -15.75 7.72 22.11
C GLY A 161 -14.64 8.46 22.84
#